data_AF-A0A0P8W5P8-F1
#
_entry.id   AF-A0A0P8W5P8-F1
#
_cell.length_a   1.000
_cell.length_b   1.000
_cell.length_c   1.000
_cell.angle_alpha   90.00
_cell.angle_beta   90.00
_cell.angle_gamma   90.00
#
_symmetry.space_group_name_H-M   'P 1'
#
loop_
_entity.id
_entity.type
_entity.pdbx_description
1 polymer ?
#
loop_
_entity_poly.entity_id
_entity_poly.type
_entity_poly.pdbx_seq_one_letter_code
_entity_poly.pdbx_strand_id
1 'polypeptide(L)'
;MAVNTFGIFIGYAILSVIEIKKEKKFFVFIMSGILISCTMIIYSMTLNFYLIAVLFFIDGLCLAAMGSLLQTSIQSCVPPNMRSKVFAFRNTLYTALMPIGMMIAGMLGEKIQMNIIIFADYAVFLMLFIYLSFLSSVKKIINI
;
A
#
# COMPACT_ATOMS: atom_id res chain seq x y z
N MET A 1 -13.63 7.55 1.30
CA MET A 1 -13.35 6.11 1.58
C MET A 1 -14.08 5.15 0.64
N ALA A 2 -15.39 5.28 0.40
CA ALA A 2 -16.14 4.33 -0.44
C ALA A 2 -15.51 4.05 -1.83
N VAL A 3 -15.06 5.09 -2.54
CA VAL A 3 -14.42 4.95 -3.86
C VAL A 3 -13.11 4.15 -3.80
N ASN A 4 -12.33 4.33 -2.74
CA ASN A 4 -11.08 3.58 -2.55
C ASN A 4 -11.37 2.10 -2.27
N THR A 5 -12.31 1.80 -1.37
CA THR A 5 -12.74 0.42 -1.09
C THR A 5 -13.28 -0.27 -2.34
N PHE A 6 -14.03 0.46 -3.17
CA PHE A 6 -14.51 -0.05 -4.45
C PHE A 6 -13.35 -0.36 -5.42
N GLY A 7 -12.35 0.51 -5.49
CA GLY A 7 -11.10 0.26 -6.22
C GLY A 7 -10.37 -0.99 -5.72
N ILE A 8 -10.27 -1.18 -4.40
CA ILE A 8 -9.68 -2.39 -3.80
C ILE A 8 -10.45 -3.65 -4.24
N PHE A 9 -11.77 -3.62 -4.14
CA PHE A 9 -12.63 -4.74 -4.53
C PHE A 9 -12.45 -5.11 -6.00
N ILE A 10 -12.50 -4.13 -6.91
CA ILE A 10 -12.27 -4.35 -8.33
C ILE A 10 -10.85 -4.88 -8.57
N GLY A 11 -9.85 -4.34 -7.87
CA GLY A 11 -8.46 -4.80 -7.98
C GLY A 11 -8.33 -6.28 -7.64
N TYR A 12 -8.96 -6.74 -6.56
CA TYR A 12 -8.99 -8.16 -6.23
C TYR A 12 -9.78 -8.99 -7.26
N ALA A 13 -10.90 -8.49 -7.77
CA ALA A 13 -11.65 -9.16 -8.82
C ALA A 13 -10.79 -9.35 -10.09
N ILE A 14 -10.05 -8.33 -10.53
CA ILE A 14 -9.14 -8.41 -11.66
C ILE A 14 -8.04 -9.45 -11.40
N LEU A 15 -7.42 -9.43 -10.23
CA LEU A 15 -6.35 -10.36 -9.86
C LEU A 15 -6.83 -11.80 -9.65
N SER A 16 -8.14 -12.01 -9.46
CA SER A 16 -8.72 -13.36 -9.43
C SER A 16 -8.78 -14.01 -10.82
N VAL A 17 -8.82 -13.20 -11.88
CA VAL A 17 -8.87 -13.66 -13.28
C VAL A 17 -7.49 -13.57 -13.94
N ILE A 18 -6.70 -12.54 -13.59
CA ILE A 18 -5.40 -12.26 -14.20
C ILE A 18 -4.29 -12.61 -13.21
N GLU A 19 -3.54 -13.66 -13.54
CA GLU A 19 -2.32 -14.00 -12.80
C GLU A 19 -1.14 -13.12 -13.22
N ILE A 20 -0.50 -12.49 -12.24
CA ILE A 20 0.75 -11.75 -12.46
C ILE A 20 1.89 -12.75 -12.61
N LYS A 21 2.50 -12.79 -13.81
CA LYS A 21 3.71 -13.58 -14.09
C LYS A 21 4.80 -13.30 -13.06
N LYS A 22 5.48 -14.35 -12.57
CA LYS A 22 6.56 -14.26 -11.54
C LYS A 22 7.58 -13.17 -11.82
N GLU A 23 8.03 -13.05 -13.07
CA GLU A 23 9.04 -12.06 -13.49
C GLU A 23 8.59 -10.61 -13.28
N LYS A 24 7.27 -10.37 -13.36
CA LYS A 24 6.67 -9.03 -13.26
C LYS A 24 6.18 -8.70 -11.85
N LYS A 25 6.09 -9.66 -10.93
CA LYS A 25 5.57 -9.44 -9.56
C LYS A 25 6.30 -8.30 -8.85
N PHE A 26 7.63 -8.31 -8.83
CA PHE A 26 8.43 -7.26 -8.20
C PHE A 26 8.18 -5.88 -8.85
N PHE A 27 8.13 -5.83 -10.18
CA PHE A 27 7.86 -4.58 -10.89
C PHE A 27 6.47 -4.03 -10.54
N VAL A 28 5.44 -4.89 -10.55
CA VAL A 28 4.07 -4.50 -10.18
C VAL A 28 4.00 -4.04 -8.73
N PHE A 29 4.70 -4.72 -7.81
CA PHE A 29 4.76 -4.32 -6.40
C PHE A 29 5.36 -2.92 -6.21
N ILE A 30 6.52 -2.66 -6.80
CA ILE A 30 7.20 -1.36 -6.70
C ILE A 30 6.36 -0.25 -7.36
N MET A 31 5.85 -0.50 -8.58
CA MET A 31 5.03 0.49 -9.29
C MET A 31 3.72 0.79 -8.55
N SER A 32 3.10 -0.21 -7.91
CA SER A 32 1.90 0.01 -7.09
C SER A 32 2.19 0.93 -5.91
N GLY A 33 3.29 0.72 -5.18
CA GLY A 33 3.67 1.59 -4.06
C GLY A 33 4.05 3.01 -4.49
N ILE A 34 4.74 3.17 -5.62
CA ILE A 34 5.03 4.48 -6.21
C ILE A 34 3.73 5.18 -6.62
N LEU A 35 2.81 4.48 -7.27
CA LEU A 35 1.51 5.03 -7.68
C LEU A 35 0.66 5.46 -6.49
N ILE A 36 0.56 4.64 -5.44
CA ILE A 36 -0.10 4.99 -4.16
C ILE A 36 0.49 6.29 -3.60
N SER A 37 1.81 6.41 -3.60
CA SER A 37 2.48 7.61 -3.10
C SER A 37 2.15 8.84 -3.95
N CYS A 38 2.24 8.71 -5.28
CA CYS A 38 1.95 9.79 -6.20
C CYS A 38 0.48 10.24 -6.14
N THR A 39 -0.48 9.31 -6.09
CA THR A 39 -1.90 9.64 -6.01
C THR A 39 -2.21 10.41 -4.73
N MET A 40 -1.62 10.02 -3.61
CA MET A 40 -1.85 10.65 -2.31
C MET A 40 -1.13 12.01 -2.16
N ILE A 41 0.07 12.15 -2.75
CA ILE A 41 0.74 13.44 -2.86
C ILE A 41 -0.10 14.41 -3.69
N ILE A 42 -0.60 14.00 -4.86
CA ILE A 42 -1.45 14.86 -5.70
C ILE A 42 -2.76 15.19 -4.96
N TYR A 43 -3.34 14.22 -4.24
CA TYR A 43 -4.51 14.43 -3.40
C TYR A 43 -4.30 15.55 -2.37
N SER A 44 -3.15 15.60 -1.70
CA SER A 44 -2.87 16.66 -0.72
C SER A 44 -2.83 18.08 -1.30
N MET A 45 -2.71 18.22 -2.63
CA MET A 45 -2.57 19.50 -3.32
C MET A 45 -3.84 19.94 -4.05
N THR A 46 -4.91 19.13 -4.03
CA THR A 46 -6.12 19.40 -4.81
C THR A 46 -7.39 19.39 -3.96
N LEU A 47 -8.34 20.24 -4.33
CA LEU A 47 -9.68 20.30 -3.75
C LEU A 47 -10.76 19.84 -4.75
N ASN A 48 -10.37 19.43 -5.97
CA ASN A 48 -11.31 19.01 -6.99
C ASN A 48 -11.85 17.61 -6.68
N PHE A 49 -13.13 17.53 -6.31
CA PHE A 49 -13.81 16.29 -5.94
C PHE A 49 -13.66 15.17 -6.98
N TYR A 50 -13.84 15.47 -8.27
CA TYR A 50 -13.76 14.46 -9.33
C TYR A 50 -12.35 13.90 -9.47
N LEU A 51 -11.34 14.76 -9.36
CA LEU A 51 -9.94 14.33 -9.37
C LEU A 51 -9.63 13.45 -8.15
N ILE A 52 -10.09 13.85 -6.96
CA ILE A 52 -9.91 13.07 -5.72
C ILE A 52 -10.54 11.67 -5.87
N ALA A 53 -11.74 11.58 -6.43
CA ALA A 53 -12.40 10.29 -6.66
C ALA A 53 -11.57 9.38 -7.57
N VAL A 54 -11.03 9.89 -8.67
CA VAL A 54 -10.16 9.13 -9.58
C VAL A 54 -8.86 8.70 -8.87
N LEU A 55 -8.22 9.60 -8.13
CA LEU A 55 -6.99 9.30 -7.39
C LEU A 55 -7.22 8.20 -6.34
N PHE A 56 -8.32 8.27 -5.59
CA PHE A 56 -8.68 7.27 -4.58
C PHE A 56 -9.02 5.91 -5.21
N PHE A 57 -9.60 5.90 -6.39
CA PHE A 57 -9.89 4.67 -7.13
C PHE A 57 -8.60 3.98 -7.59
N ILE A 58 -7.67 4.73 -8.19
CA ILE A 58 -6.37 4.23 -8.64
C ILE A 58 -5.56 3.73 -7.44
N ASP A 59 -5.56 4.48 -6.34
CA ASP A 59 -4.94 4.09 -5.09
C ASP A 59 -5.47 2.73 -4.59
N GLY A 60 -6.79 2.55 -4.61
CA GLY A 60 -7.43 1.29 -4.21
C GLY A 60 -7.01 0.10 -5.08
N LEU A 61 -6.93 0.27 -6.40
CA LEU A 61 -6.44 -0.77 -7.32
C LEU A 61 -4.99 -1.16 -7.00
N CYS A 62 -4.13 -0.17 -6.76
CA CYS A 62 -2.73 -0.39 -6.43
C CYS A 62 -2.57 -1.07 -5.06
N LEU A 63 -3.38 -0.69 -4.06
CA LEU A 63 -3.43 -1.32 -2.75
C LEU A 63 -3.81 -2.80 -2.85
N ALA A 64 -4.78 -3.16 -3.71
CA ALA A 64 -5.15 -4.55 -3.95
C ALA A 64 -3.98 -5.36 -4.55
N ALA A 65 -3.31 -4.81 -5.57
CA ALA A 65 -2.14 -5.44 -6.19
C ALA A 65 -0.99 -5.64 -5.19
N MET A 66 -0.63 -4.58 -4.46
CA MET A 66 0.43 -4.62 -3.45
C MET A 66 0.09 -5.60 -2.32
N GLY A 67 -1.14 -5.57 -1.82
CA GLY A 67 -1.62 -6.44 -0.74
C GLY A 67 -1.63 -7.91 -1.14
N SER A 68 -2.10 -8.23 -2.34
CA SER A 68 -2.11 -9.60 -2.88
C SER A 68 -0.70 -10.18 -3.03
N LEU A 69 0.22 -9.39 -3.59
CA LEU A 69 1.62 -9.80 -3.76
C LEU A 69 2.31 -10.02 -2.40
N LEU A 70 2.13 -9.09 -1.46
CA LEU A 70 2.74 -9.20 -0.14
C LEU A 70 2.18 -10.39 0.65
N GLN A 71 0.88 -10.67 0.53
CA GLN A 71 0.24 -11.82 1.16
C GLN A 71 0.72 -13.14 0.56
N THR A 72 0.79 -13.26 -0.77
CA THR A 72 1.26 -14.48 -1.43
C THR A 72 2.75 -14.74 -1.19
N SER A 73 3.59 -13.70 -1.15
CA SER A 73 5.01 -13.84 -0.79
C SER A 73 5.19 -14.37 0.64
N ILE A 74 4.44 -13.85 1.62
CA ILE A 74 4.49 -14.36 2.99
C ILE A 74 4.04 -15.82 3.04
N GLN A 75 2.97 -16.20 2.33
CA GLN A 75 2.50 -17.59 2.30
C GLN A 75 3.55 -18.55 1.74
N SER A 76 4.30 -18.12 0.73
CA SER A 76 5.35 -18.93 0.10
C SER A 76 6.62 -19.04 0.93
N CYS A 77 6.98 -17.99 1.70
CA CYS A 77 8.16 -18.01 2.57
C CYS A 77 7.92 -18.73 3.91
N VAL A 78 6.68 -18.78 4.39
CA VAL A 78 6.35 -19.28 5.73
C VAL A 78 5.90 -20.75 5.67
N PRO A 79 6.50 -21.64 6.47
CA PRO A 79 6.12 -23.04 6.51
C PRO A 79 4.67 -23.23 6.99
N PRO A 80 3.92 -24.23 6.47
CA PRO A 80 2.49 -24.37 6.71
C PRO A 80 2.08 -24.37 8.19
N ASN A 81 2.88 -25.00 9.06
CA ASN A 81 2.64 -25.09 10.51
C ASN A 81 2.80 -23.77 11.28
N MET A 82 3.43 -22.75 10.67
CA MET A 82 3.64 -21.44 11.30
C MET A 82 2.82 -20.32 10.67
N ARG A 83 2.13 -20.59 9.55
CA ARG A 83 1.38 -19.56 8.80
C ARG A 83 0.40 -18.79 9.68
N SER A 84 -0.44 -19.48 10.45
CA SER A 84 -1.41 -18.82 11.33
C SER A 84 -0.75 -17.92 12.38
N LYS A 85 0.38 -18.33 12.95
CA LYS A 85 1.16 -17.54 13.92
C LYS A 85 1.76 -16.30 13.27
N VAL A 86 2.36 -16.44 12.07
CA VAL A 86 2.95 -15.30 11.35
C VAL A 86 1.88 -14.32 10.88
N PHE A 87 0.75 -14.79 10.38
CA PHE A 87 -0.38 -13.92 10.01
C PHE A 87 -0.99 -13.21 11.22
N ALA A 88 -1.16 -13.90 12.35
CA ALA A 88 -1.62 -13.27 13.58
C ALA A 88 -0.66 -12.17 14.03
N PHE A 89 0.64 -12.44 14.08
CA PHE A 89 1.66 -11.45 14.45
C PHE A 89 1.64 -10.22 13.52
N ARG A 90 1.63 -10.44 12.20
CA ARG A 90 1.53 -9.37 11.20
C ARG A 90 0.27 -8.52 11.39
N ASN A 91 -0.88 -9.16 11.58
CA ASN A 91 -2.15 -8.45 11.76
C ASN A 91 -2.16 -7.63 13.06
N THR A 92 -1.62 -8.19 14.16
CA THR A 92 -1.46 -7.46 15.42
C THR A 92 -0.57 -6.24 15.24
N LEU A 93 0.57 -6.37 14.55
CA LEU A 93 1.46 -5.23 14.28
C LEU A 93 0.75 -4.11 13.50
N TYR A 94 0.05 -4.43 12.41
CA TYR A 94 -0.66 -3.40 11.64
C TYR A 94 -1.78 -2.74 12.46
N THR A 95 -2.54 -3.53 13.20
CA THR A 95 -3.65 -3.03 14.01
C THR A 95 -3.15 -2.16 15.16
N ALA A 96 -1.97 -2.48 15.74
CA ALA A 96 -1.34 -1.70 16.79
C ALA A 96 -0.68 -0.41 16.28
N LEU A 97 -0.15 -0.40 15.05
CA LEU A 97 0.45 0.79 14.44
C LEU A 97 -0.59 1.84 14.03
N MET A 98 -1.81 1.41 13.66
CA MET A 98 -2.88 2.32 13.25
C MET A 98 -3.23 3.40 14.31
N PRO A 99 -3.54 3.06 15.57
CA PRO A 99 -3.85 4.08 16.59
C PRO A 99 -2.66 4.98 16.90
N ILE A 100 -1.42 4.47 16.79
CA ILE A 100 -0.20 5.29 16.95
C ILE A 100 -0.13 6.33 15.83
N GLY A 101 -0.35 5.91 14.57
CA GLY A 101 -0.40 6.82 13.44
C GLY A 101 -1.51 7.88 13.59
N MET A 102 -2.70 7.46 14.02
CA MET A 102 -3.82 8.37 14.30
C MET A 102 -3.50 9.38 15.41
N MET A 103 -2.86 8.94 16.49
CA MET A 103 -2.44 9.81 17.59
C MET A 103 -1.44 10.85 17.11
N ILE A 104 -0.39 10.43 16.39
CA ILE A 104 0.63 11.34 15.84
C ILE A 104 -0.01 12.34 14.86
N ALA A 105 -0.86 11.85 13.94
CA ALA A 105 -1.55 12.69 12.98
C ALA A 105 -2.50 13.70 13.65
N GLY A 106 -3.20 13.30 14.72
CA GLY A 106 -4.06 14.19 15.51
C GLY A 106 -3.26 15.30 16.20
N MET A 107 -2.18 14.93 16.90
CA MET A 107 -1.30 15.90 17.58
C MET A 107 -0.64 16.88 16.59
N LEU A 108 -0.26 16.41 15.41
CA LEU A 108 0.28 17.26 14.35
C LEU A 108 -0.81 18.12 13.70
N GLY A 109 -2.02 17.58 13.53
CA GLY A 109 -3.16 18.25 12.89
C GLY A 109 -3.68 19.47 13.66
N GLU A 110 -3.46 19.54 14.97
CA GLU A 110 -3.75 20.75 15.77
C GLU A 110 -2.82 21.92 15.43
N LYS A 111 -1.62 21.64 14.90
CA LYS A 111 -0.56 22.64 14.66
C LYS A 111 -0.29 22.89 13.17
N ILE A 112 -0.57 21.91 12.32
CA ILE A 112 -0.20 21.89 10.91
C ILE A 112 -1.43 21.49 10.09
N GLN A 113 -1.58 22.08 8.90
CA GLN A 113 -2.64 21.70 7.97
C GLN A 113 -2.51 20.22 7.57
N MET A 114 -3.64 19.50 7.56
CA MET A 114 -3.70 18.08 7.23
C MET A 114 -3.09 17.75 5.87
N ASN A 115 -3.23 18.65 4.90
CA ASN A 115 -2.62 18.51 3.57
C ASN A 115 -1.10 18.35 3.63
N ILE A 116 -0.41 19.13 4.48
CA ILE A 116 1.04 19.06 4.64
C ILE A 116 1.45 17.74 5.31
N ILE A 117 0.66 17.28 6.29
CA ILE A 117 0.90 16.01 6.98
C ILE A 117 0.80 14.85 6.00
N ILE A 118 -0.26 14.81 5.20
CA ILE A 118 -0.46 13.78 4.16
C ILE A 118 0.66 13.83 3.12
N PHE A 119 1.01 15.03 2.65
CA PHE A 119 2.11 15.20 1.70
C PHE A 119 3.42 14.63 2.24
N ALA A 120 3.78 14.97 3.48
CA ALA A 120 5.01 14.53 4.11
C ALA A 120 5.03 13.01 4.32
N ASP A 121 3.93 12.42 4.81
CA ASP A 121 3.80 10.98 5.02
C ASP A 121 4.02 10.20 3.72
N TYR A 122 3.31 10.56 2.65
CA TYR A 122 3.44 9.89 1.37
C TYR A 122 4.73 10.24 0.61
N ALA A 123 5.37 11.37 0.90
CA ALA A 123 6.72 11.65 0.41
C ALA A 123 7.76 10.71 1.04
N VAL A 124 7.67 10.46 2.36
CA VAL A 124 8.50 9.47 3.04
C VAL A 124 8.21 8.05 2.51
N PHE A 125 6.92 7.72 2.32
CA PHE A 125 6.51 6.44 1.74
C PHE A 125 7.08 6.25 0.31
N LEU A 126 7.07 7.30 -0.51
CA LEU A 126 7.67 7.29 -1.85
C LEU A 126 9.17 7.01 -1.78
N MET A 127 9.90 7.71 -0.89
CA MET A 127 11.34 7.50 -0.70
C MET A 127 11.65 6.07 -0.26
N LEU A 128 10.83 5.50 0.63
CA LEU A 128 10.95 4.11 1.04
C LEU A 128 10.76 3.14 -0.13
N PHE A 129 9.75 3.35 -0.98
CA PHE A 129 9.53 2.50 -2.16
C PHE A 129 10.63 2.64 -3.21
N ILE A 130 11.16 3.84 -3.41
CA ILE A 130 12.33 4.06 -4.25
C ILE A 130 13.52 3.27 -3.68
N TYR A 131 13.78 3.36 -2.38
CA TYR A 131 14.85 2.59 -1.73
C TYR A 131 14.65 1.07 -1.86
N LEU A 132 13.45 0.56 -1.61
CA LEU A 132 13.10 -0.86 -1.77
C LEU A 132 13.31 -1.35 -3.20
N SER A 133 13.18 -0.49 -4.22
CA SER A 133 13.40 -0.85 -5.61
C SER A 133 14.85 -1.26 -5.92
N PHE A 134 15.82 -0.77 -5.16
CA PHE A 134 17.24 -1.11 -5.30
C PHE A 134 17.64 -2.37 -4.52
N LEU A 135 16.78 -2.86 -3.62
CA LEU A 135 17.09 -4.01 -2.78
C LEU A 135 16.79 -5.33 -3.50
N SER A 136 17.85 -6.03 -3.91
CA SER A 136 17.76 -7.34 -4.56
C SER A 136 17.08 -8.41 -3.68
N SER A 137 17.17 -8.29 -2.35
CA SER A 137 16.47 -9.18 -1.40
C SER A 137 14.95 -9.08 -1.53
N VAL A 138 14.41 -7.87 -1.73
CA VAL A 138 12.96 -7.65 -1.90
C VAL A 138 12.50 -8.29 -3.21
N LYS A 139 13.27 -8.10 -4.29
CA LYS A 139 13.01 -8.76 -5.58
C LYS A 139 12.96 -10.27 -5.46
N LYS A 140 13.90 -10.88 -4.72
CA LYS A 140 13.91 -12.33 -4.48
C LYS A 140 12.63 -12.77 -3.75
N ILE A 141 12.23 -12.10 -2.68
CA ILE A 141 11.05 -12.48 -1.88
C ILE A 141 9.74 -12.31 -2.67
N ILE A 142 9.60 -11.22 -3.42
CA ILE A 142 8.35 -10.92 -4.14
C ILE A 142 8.15 -11.82 -5.38
N ASN A 143 9.23 -12.24 -6.04
CA ASN A 143 9.15 -13.08 -7.23
C ASN A 143 9.04 -14.60 -6.95
N ILE A 144 8.95 -15.01 -5.68
CA ILE A 144 8.69 -16.41 -5.28
C ILE A 144 7.35 -16.90 -5.83
#